data_AF-A0A934FLR1-F1
#
_entry.id   AF-A0A934FLR1-F1
#
_cell.length_a   1.000
_cell.length_b   1.000
_cell.length_c   1.000
_cell.angle_alpha   90.00
_cell.angle_beta   90.00
_cell.angle_gamma   90.00
#
_symmetry.space_group_name_H-M   'P 1'
#
loop_
_entity.id
_entity.type
_entity.pdbx_description
1 polymer ?
#
loop_
_entity_poly.entity_id
_entity_poly.type
_entity_poly.pdbx_seq_one_letter_code
_entity_poly.pdbx_strand_id
1 'polypeptide(L)'
;MQTLDGLREQFGAGPHFLKMAVQGHELNELRGAEETLKDTSVVFTEVLFDQFYEGQADFPAMIDFMRARDFRFVEFASERRLPPRGELAYADAVFVKNVPRNSGISFKKGGCGKHPQAGPA
;
A
#
# COMPACT_ATOMS: atom_id res chain seq x y z
N MET A 1 -11.57 16.91 -15.71
CA MET A 1 -11.20 16.08 -14.55
C MET A 1 -9.92 15.36 -14.92
N GLN A 2 -8.87 15.49 -14.12
CA GLN A 2 -7.55 14.91 -14.39
C GLN A 2 -7.45 13.59 -13.62
N THR A 3 -6.90 12.53 -14.23
CA THR A 3 -6.70 11.22 -13.60
C THR A 3 -5.25 11.03 -13.16
N LEU A 4 -5.00 10.02 -12.33
CA LEU A 4 -3.64 9.61 -11.98
C LEU A 4 -2.83 9.22 -13.23
N ASP A 5 -3.46 8.55 -14.19
CA ASP A 5 -2.80 8.22 -15.47
C ASP A 5 -2.47 9.47 -16.30
N GLY A 6 -3.31 10.52 -16.26
CA GLY A 6 -2.97 11.80 -16.88
C GLY A 6 -1.81 12.53 -16.17
N LEU A 7 -1.66 12.37 -14.86
CA LEU A 7 -0.53 12.92 -14.10
C LEU A 7 0.78 12.17 -14.39
N ARG A 8 0.73 10.88 -14.70
CA ARG A 8 1.90 10.10 -15.11
C ARG A 8 2.61 10.70 -16.32
N GLU A 9 1.86 11.24 -17.29
CA GLU A 9 2.46 11.92 -18.46
C GLU A 9 3.31 13.13 -18.06
N GLN A 10 2.93 13.81 -16.98
CA GLN A 10 3.61 14.99 -16.47
C GLN A 10 4.81 14.67 -15.58
N PHE A 11 4.70 13.65 -14.72
CA PHE A 11 5.70 13.35 -13.69
C PHE A 11 6.58 12.13 -13.97
N GLY A 12 6.31 11.41 -15.08
CA GLY A 12 7.07 10.24 -15.51
C GLY A 12 6.53 8.92 -14.97
N ALA A 13 6.97 7.82 -15.60
CA ALA A 13 6.73 6.46 -15.10
C ALA A 13 7.58 6.18 -13.85
N GLY A 14 7.09 5.30 -12.97
CA GLY A 14 7.58 5.08 -11.60
C GLY A 14 9.04 4.60 -11.41
N PRO A 15 9.37 3.99 -10.25
CA PRO A 15 8.44 3.41 -9.27
C PRO A 15 7.73 4.46 -8.40
N HIS A 16 6.45 4.25 -8.14
CA HIS A 16 5.64 5.14 -7.32
C HIS A 16 5.38 4.57 -5.92
N PHE A 17 5.39 5.46 -4.93
CA PHE A 17 4.68 5.32 -3.67
C PHE A 17 3.42 6.18 -3.78
N LEU A 18 2.26 5.55 -3.89
CA LEU A 18 0.99 6.26 -4.07
C LEU A 18 0.34 6.46 -2.71
N LYS A 19 0.22 7.71 -2.27
CA LYS A 19 -0.60 8.09 -1.11
C LYS A 19 -1.87 8.78 -1.56
N MET A 20 -3.02 8.35 -1.06
CA MET A 20 -4.33 8.96 -1.34
C MET A 20 -5.08 9.24 -0.05
N ALA A 21 -5.83 10.33 -0.04
CA ALA A 21 -6.76 10.74 1.02
C ALA A 21 -7.83 11.63 0.38
N VAL A 22 -8.80 11.02 -0.28
CA VAL A 22 -9.79 11.70 -1.13
C VAL A 22 -11.21 11.59 -0.58
N GLN A 23 -11.34 11.34 0.73
CA GLN A 23 -12.58 11.41 1.50
C GLN A 23 -13.68 10.50 0.93
N GLY A 24 -13.38 9.20 0.73
CA GLY A 24 -14.35 8.20 0.28
C GLY A 24 -14.36 7.93 -1.23
N HIS A 25 -13.60 8.70 -2.02
CA HIS A 25 -13.48 8.50 -3.46
C HIS A 25 -12.26 7.66 -3.89
N GLU A 26 -11.58 7.00 -2.95
CA GLU A 26 -10.31 6.29 -3.17
C GLU A 26 -10.42 5.26 -4.30
N LEU A 27 -11.51 4.50 -4.34
CA LEU A 27 -11.71 3.47 -5.35
C LEU A 27 -11.92 4.06 -6.76
N ASN A 28 -12.56 5.23 -6.86
CA ASN A 28 -12.78 5.90 -8.15
C ASN A 28 -11.48 6.46 -8.71
N GLU A 29 -10.64 7.05 -7.86
CA GLU A 29 -9.30 7.51 -8.25
C GLU A 29 -8.44 6.34 -8.73
N LEU A 30 -8.46 5.22 -8.01
CA LEU A 30 -7.72 4.02 -8.39
C LEU A 30 -8.19 3.41 -9.72
N ARG A 31 -9.48 3.54 -10.08
CA ARG A 31 -10.00 3.11 -11.39
C ARG A 31 -9.44 3.95 -12.53
N GLY A 32 -9.10 5.22 -12.28
CA GLY A 32 -8.43 6.10 -13.25
C GLY A 32 -6.89 6.00 -13.24
N ALA A 33 -6.34 5.03 -12.51
CA ALA A 33 -4.90 4.87 -12.26
C ALA A 33 -4.34 3.55 -12.82
N GLU A 34 -4.96 2.96 -13.83
CA GLU A 34 -4.61 1.61 -14.28
C GLU A 34 -3.17 1.51 -14.75
N GLU A 35 -2.70 2.50 -15.52
CA GLU A 35 -1.31 2.54 -15.96
C GLU A 35 -0.38 2.88 -14.80
N THR A 36 -0.74 3.84 -13.96
CA THR A 36 0.03 4.27 -12.79
C THR A 36 0.27 3.13 -11.81
N LEU A 37 -0.74 2.28 -11.59
CA LEU A 37 -0.66 1.11 -10.73
C LEU A 37 0.27 0.02 -11.27
N LYS A 38 0.58 0.01 -12.58
CA LYS A 38 1.59 -0.91 -13.15
C LYS A 38 2.98 -0.64 -12.58
N ASP A 39 3.31 0.63 -12.36
CA ASP A 39 4.61 1.08 -11.85
C ASP A 39 4.56 1.50 -10.37
N THR A 40 3.47 1.19 -9.66
CA THR A 40 3.32 1.50 -8.23
C THR A 40 3.73 0.30 -7.38
N SER A 41 4.66 0.51 -6.45
CA SER A 41 5.13 -0.55 -5.54
C SER A 41 4.30 -0.62 -4.26
N VAL A 42 3.83 0.53 -3.79
CA VAL A 42 3.09 0.68 -2.52
C VAL A 42 1.93 1.64 -2.72
N VAL A 43 0.77 1.26 -2.21
CA VAL A 43 -0.39 2.15 -2.06
C VAL A 43 -0.68 2.33 -0.58
N PHE A 44 -0.70 3.57 -0.12
CA PHE A 44 -1.12 3.99 1.20
C PHE A 44 -2.41 4.77 1.06
N THR A 45 -3.52 4.25 1.56
CA THR A 45 -4.83 4.87 1.35
C THR A 45 -5.77 4.64 2.51
N GLU A 46 -6.68 5.57 2.74
CA GLU A 46 -7.78 5.37 3.68
C GLU A 46 -8.73 4.28 3.17
N VAL A 47 -9.24 3.47 4.10
CA VAL A 47 -10.30 2.49 3.87
C VAL A 47 -11.38 2.66 4.93
N LEU A 48 -12.63 2.47 4.50
CA LEU A 48 -13.81 2.78 5.31
C LEU A 48 -14.54 1.49 5.69
N PHE A 49 -15.00 1.43 6.94
CA PHE A 49 -15.77 0.32 7.51
C PHE A 49 -17.20 0.75 7.87
N ASP A 50 -17.43 2.06 7.99
CA ASP A 50 -18.75 2.66 8.16
C ASP A 50 -19.02 3.68 7.03
N GLN A 51 -20.27 4.06 6.85
CA GLN A 51 -20.70 4.98 5.79
C GLN A 51 -20.54 6.43 6.23
N PHE A 52 -19.53 7.12 5.69
CA PHE A 52 -19.27 8.55 5.89
C PHE A 52 -19.62 9.41 4.66
N TYR A 53 -19.53 8.85 3.47
CA TYR A 53 -19.69 9.54 2.20
C TYR A 53 -20.60 8.78 1.25
N GLU A 54 -21.37 9.49 0.42
CA GLU A 54 -22.23 8.87 -0.58
C GLU A 54 -21.39 8.23 -1.69
N GLY A 55 -21.70 6.97 -2.04
CA GLY A 55 -21.00 6.25 -3.10
C GLY A 55 -19.58 5.81 -2.76
N GLN A 56 -19.16 5.86 -1.48
CA GLN A 56 -17.88 5.33 -1.06
C GLN A 56 -17.76 3.82 -1.28
N ALA A 57 -16.53 3.34 -1.40
CA ALA A 57 -16.25 1.92 -1.29
C ALA A 57 -16.08 1.51 0.18
N ASP A 58 -16.48 0.29 0.52
CA ASP A 58 -16.13 -0.33 1.79
C ASP A 58 -14.77 -1.03 1.71
N PHE A 59 -14.25 -1.44 2.87
CA PHE A 59 -12.99 -2.15 2.95
C PHE A 59 -12.94 -3.44 2.10
N PRO A 60 -13.95 -4.34 2.12
CA PRO A 60 -13.99 -5.49 1.22
C PRO A 60 -13.84 -5.14 -0.27
N ALA A 61 -14.59 -4.15 -0.77
CA ALA A 61 -14.49 -3.72 -2.16
C ALA A 61 -13.09 -3.20 -2.50
N MET A 62 -12.46 -2.47 -1.58
CA MET A 62 -11.06 -2.03 -1.74
C MET A 62 -10.11 -3.23 -1.80
N ILE A 63 -10.25 -4.20 -0.89
CA ILE A 63 -9.40 -5.42 -0.87
C ILE A 63 -9.51 -6.18 -2.19
N ASP A 64 -10.73 -6.40 -2.69
CA ASP A 64 -10.95 -7.14 -3.93
C ASP A 64 -10.38 -6.40 -5.14
N PHE A 65 -10.58 -5.07 -5.19
CA PHE A 65 -10.01 -4.25 -6.26
C PHE A 65 -8.48 -4.28 -6.29
N MET A 66 -7.84 -4.16 -5.12
CA MET A 66 -6.39 -4.17 -4.98
C MET A 66 -5.82 -5.56 -5.31
N ARG A 67 -6.48 -6.63 -4.83
CA ARG A 67 -6.11 -8.01 -5.13
C ARG A 67 -6.15 -8.31 -6.62
N ALA A 68 -7.18 -7.82 -7.33
CA ALA A 68 -7.29 -7.98 -8.78
C ALA A 68 -6.15 -7.30 -9.58
N ARG A 69 -5.35 -6.45 -8.93
CA ARG A 69 -4.20 -5.72 -9.51
C ARG A 69 -2.87 -6.17 -8.90
N ASP A 70 -2.83 -7.39 -8.37
CA ASP A 70 -1.66 -8.00 -7.74
C ASP A 70 -1.14 -7.26 -6.50
N PHE A 71 -1.96 -6.47 -5.82
CA PHE A 71 -1.60 -5.93 -4.51
C PHE A 71 -2.10 -6.82 -3.39
N ARG A 72 -1.30 -6.95 -2.33
CA ARG A 72 -1.72 -7.55 -1.07
C ARG A 72 -1.81 -6.49 0.01
N PHE A 73 -2.82 -6.60 0.87
CA PHE A 73 -2.89 -5.85 2.12
C PHE A 73 -1.75 -6.30 3.04
N VAL A 74 -1.14 -5.33 3.75
CA VAL A 74 -0.04 -5.58 4.69
C VAL A 74 -0.44 -5.21 6.11
N GLU A 75 -0.89 -3.98 6.34
CA GLU A 75 -1.19 -3.49 7.69
C GLU A 75 -2.10 -2.24 7.66
N PHE A 76 -2.74 -1.95 8.80
CA PHE A 76 -3.29 -0.63 9.10
C PHE A 76 -2.22 0.23 9.78
N ALA A 77 -1.78 1.29 9.10
CA ALA A 77 -0.83 2.25 9.65
C ALA A 77 -1.45 3.16 10.72
N SER A 78 -2.77 3.37 10.65
CA SER A 78 -3.53 4.06 11.69
C SER A 78 -4.98 3.55 11.69
N GLU A 79 -5.62 3.59 12.86
CA GLU A 79 -7.00 3.17 13.04
C GLU A 79 -7.82 4.27 13.71
N ARG A 80 -9.09 4.37 13.32
CA ARG A 80 -10.10 5.18 14.00
C ARG A 80 -11.31 4.34 14.29
N ARG A 81 -11.83 4.48 15.51
CA ARG A 81 -12.91 3.65 16.05
C ARG A 81 -14.05 4.51 16.52
N LEU A 82 -15.28 4.03 16.35
CA LEU A 82 -16.49 4.73 16.77
C LEU A 82 -16.70 4.59 18.29
N PRO A 83 -16.73 5.69 19.06
CA PRO A 83 -17.17 5.62 20.45
C PRO A 83 -18.70 5.51 20.54
N PRO A 84 -19.26 4.85 21.57
CA PRO A 84 -18.57 4.00 22.55
C PRO A 84 -18.37 2.55 22.05
N ARG A 85 -18.84 2.21 20.85
CA ARG A 85 -18.93 0.83 20.35
C ARG A 85 -17.57 0.16 20.13
N GLY A 86 -16.53 0.94 19.83
CA GLY A 86 -15.16 0.45 19.59
C GLY A 86 -14.94 -0.19 18.22
N GLU A 87 -15.98 -0.24 17.37
CA GLU A 87 -15.92 -0.71 15.98
C GLU A 87 -15.00 0.19 15.14
N LEU A 88 -14.29 -0.39 14.17
CA LEU A 88 -13.50 0.41 13.22
C LEU A 88 -14.45 1.29 12.40
N ALA A 89 -14.12 2.59 12.33
CA ALA A 89 -14.74 3.56 11.45
C ALA A 89 -13.99 3.58 10.11
N TYR A 90 -12.70 3.86 10.18
CA TYR A 90 -11.79 3.92 9.04
C TYR A 90 -10.36 3.67 9.50
N ALA A 91 -9.48 3.35 8.54
CA ALA A 91 -8.08 3.10 8.79
C ALA A 91 -7.23 3.54 7.59
N ASP A 92 -5.97 3.91 7.84
CA ASP A 92 -4.97 4.02 6.79
C ASP A 92 -4.44 2.63 6.47
N ALA A 93 -4.74 2.09 5.30
CA ALA A 93 -4.29 0.78 4.85
C ALA A 93 -3.03 0.89 3.97
N VAL A 94 -2.12 -0.07 4.16
CA VAL A 94 -0.94 -0.24 3.32
C VAL A 94 -1.09 -1.48 2.45
N PHE A 95 -0.99 -1.29 1.15
CA PHE A 95 -0.96 -2.34 0.14
C PHE A 95 0.39 -2.36 -0.56
N VAL A 96 0.91 -3.56 -0.81
CA VAL A 96 2.19 -3.75 -1.51
C VAL A 96 1.97 -4.65 -2.71
N LYS A 97 2.57 -4.26 -3.85
CA LYS A 97 2.51 -5.07 -5.07
C LYS A 97 3.23 -6.39 -4.87
N ASN A 98 2.62 -7.47 -5.34
CA ASN A 98 3.23 -8.78 -5.39
C ASN A 98 4.21 -8.79 -6.57
N VAL A 99 5.46 -8.45 -6.28
CA VAL A 99 6.55 -8.65 -7.22
C VAL A 99 7.04 -10.10 -7.07
N PRO A 100 7.09 -10.90 -8.14
CA PRO A 100 7.70 -12.22 -8.08
C PRO A 100 9.11 -12.10 -7.48
N ARG A 101 9.38 -12.85 -6.41
CA ARG A 101 10.74 -12.93 -5.84
C ARG A 101 11.62 -13.73 -6.78
N ASN A 102 12.13 -13.12 -7.84
CA ASN A 102 13.29 -13.54 -8.64
C ASN A 102 13.66 -12.33 -9.53
N SER A 103 14.88 -11.80 -9.55
CA SER A 103 16.15 -12.48 -9.77
C SER A 103 17.35 -11.62 -9.30
N GLY A 104 18.28 -12.20 -8.54
CA GLY A 104 19.69 -11.71 -8.53
C GLY A 104 20.28 -11.20 -7.21
N ILE A 105 19.52 -11.00 -6.13
CA ILE A 105 20.13 -10.65 -4.84
C ILE A 105 20.56 -11.94 -4.12
N SER A 106 21.74 -12.42 -4.48
CA SER A 106 22.48 -13.33 -3.62
C SER A 106 22.99 -12.53 -2.44
N PHE A 107 22.40 -12.72 -1.26
CA PHE A 107 23.05 -12.30 -0.02
C PHE A 107 24.35 -13.11 0.06
N LYS A 108 25.49 -12.48 -0.27
CA LYS A 108 26.78 -13.03 0.16
C LYS A 108 26.66 -13.17 1.67
N LYS A 109 26.71 -14.41 2.18
CA LYS A 109 26.95 -14.65 3.61
C LYS A 109 28.19 -13.83 3.95
N GLY A 110 28.02 -12.70 4.63
CA GLY A 110 29.12 -11.97 5.23
C GLY A 110 29.88 -12.99 6.07
N GLY A 111 31.15 -13.20 5.75
CA GLY A 111 31.98 -14.11 6.51
C GLY A 111 31.86 -13.74 7.98
N CYS A 112 31.53 -14.73 8.81
CA CYS A 112 31.61 -14.59 10.26
C CYS A 112 33.08 -14.24 10.55
N GLY A 113 33.36 -12.95 10.74
CA GLY A 113 34.65 -12.49 11.20
C GLY A 113 34.92 -13.19 12.50
N LYS A 114 35.99 -13.99 12.55
CA LYS A 114 36.41 -14.67 13.76
C LYS A 114 36.51 -13.62 14.86
N HIS A 115 35.64 -13.73 15.87
CA HIS A 115 35.79 -12.98 17.10
C HIS A 115 37.21 -13.22 17.63
N PRO A 116 37.97 -12.18 18.02
CA PRO A 116 39.22 -12.39 18.72
C PRO A 116 38.90 -13.17 20.00
N GLN A 117 39.54 -14.33 20.15
CA GLN A 117 39.44 -15.11 21.37
C GLN A 117 40.01 -14.26 22.51
N ALA A 118 39.19 -13.99 23.53
CA ALA A 118 39.68 -13.46 24.79
C ALA A 118 40.63 -14.51 25.40
N GLY A 119 41.90 -14.14 25.56
CA GLY A 119 42.87 -14.95 26.29
C GLY A 119 42.46 -15.08 27.77
N PRO A 120 42.85 -16.17 28.46
CA PRO A 120 42.47 -16.37 29.84
C PRO A 120 43.17 -15.36 30.77
N ALA A 121 42.49 -15.11 31.90
CA ALA A 121 42.76 -14.12 32.93
C ALA A 121 44.17 -14.19 33.55
#